data_AF-A0A2D8A626-F1
#
_entry.id   AF-A0A2D8A626-F1
#
_cell.length_a   1.000
_cell.length_b   1.000
_cell.length_c   1.000
_cell.angle_alpha   90.00
_cell.angle_beta   90.00
_cell.angle_gamma   90.00
#
_symmetry.space_group_name_H-M   'P 1'
#
loop_
_entity.id
_entity.type
_entity.pdbx_description
1 polymer ?
#
loop_
_entity_poly.entity_id
_entity_poly.type
_entity_poly.pdbx_seq_one_letter_code
_entity_poly.pdbx_strand_id
1 'polypeptide(L)'
;MNSQEAPDRWDTNPVSHDTDGDKLPDGWEVTYSEESLMLGLVDNNTLDALGARGPMDPRMPDSDLDGIDDGQEDFDGDGLNRTNLMNRYCPGWNNPQNSECHIDHMTDAGNRFYDDLENYTNFEEYQNGTNPVNADTDGDIWEDGSEVYHQDQDDDSMWAGWEYYFGFDPFDPADANVDSDGDGFVNKCENKWNTHPKDPTSFPSQGELCDMFN
;
A
#
# COMPACT_ATOMS: atom_id res chain seq x y z
N MET A 1 -5.84 1.58 -35.38
CA MET A 1 -4.39 1.53 -35.15
C MET A 1 -4.24 1.71 -33.66
N ASN A 2 -3.65 0.75 -32.95
CA ASN A 2 -3.33 0.94 -31.54
C ASN A 2 -2.34 2.11 -31.46
N SER A 3 -2.80 3.23 -30.94
CA SER A 3 -2.03 4.47 -30.80
C SER A 3 -1.14 4.46 -29.54
N GLN A 4 -1.15 3.38 -28.76
CA GLN A 4 -0.35 3.20 -27.54
C GLN A 4 1.11 2.77 -27.79
N GLU A 5 1.50 2.56 -29.04
CA GLU A 5 2.91 2.32 -29.43
C GLU A 5 3.32 3.27 -30.56
N ALA A 6 3.15 4.58 -30.38
CA ALA A 6 3.90 5.53 -31.23
C ALA A 6 5.39 5.37 -30.87
N PRO A 7 6.25 4.83 -31.76
CA PRO A 7 7.59 4.34 -31.37
C PRO A 7 8.58 5.41 -30.91
N ASP A 8 8.21 6.69 -30.91
CA ASP A 8 9.12 7.83 -30.75
C ASP A 8 8.74 8.79 -29.61
N ARG A 9 7.57 8.64 -28.98
CA ARG A 9 7.20 9.53 -27.86
C ARG A 9 7.91 9.15 -26.58
N TRP A 10 7.92 7.84 -26.26
CA TRP A 10 8.31 7.32 -24.96
C TRP A 10 9.70 6.67 -24.92
N ASP A 11 10.32 6.44 -26.09
CA ASP A 11 11.71 5.93 -26.19
C ASP A 11 11.99 4.69 -25.29
N THR A 12 10.95 3.87 -25.10
CA THR A 12 10.98 2.63 -24.31
C THR A 12 11.87 1.59 -24.98
N ASN A 13 12.45 0.70 -24.17
CA ASN A 13 13.29 -0.38 -24.66
C ASN A 13 12.42 -1.57 -25.10
N PRO A 14 12.30 -1.88 -26.39
CA PRO A 14 11.38 -2.91 -26.88
C PRO A 14 11.74 -4.35 -26.46
N VAL A 15 12.88 -4.56 -25.79
CA VAL A 15 13.26 -5.86 -25.20
C VAL A 15 13.31 -5.85 -23.68
N SER A 16 13.00 -4.72 -23.05
CA SER A 16 12.71 -4.62 -21.62
C SER A 16 11.21 -4.45 -21.43
N HIS A 17 10.68 -4.95 -20.32
CA HIS A 17 9.30 -4.64 -19.95
C HIS A 17 9.20 -3.38 -19.08
N ASP A 18 10.30 -3.08 -18.41
CA ASP A 18 10.54 -1.98 -17.46
C ASP A 18 11.91 -1.42 -17.88
N THR A 19 11.92 -0.24 -18.49
CA THR A 19 13.09 0.31 -19.20
C THR A 19 14.07 0.98 -18.26
N ASP A 20 13.59 1.61 -17.19
CA ASP A 20 14.38 2.41 -16.27
C ASP A 20 14.63 1.72 -14.91
N GLY A 21 13.88 0.66 -14.61
CA GLY A 21 14.13 -0.26 -13.52
C GLY A 21 13.43 0.11 -12.21
N ASP A 22 12.34 0.89 -12.29
CA ASP A 22 11.58 1.37 -11.14
C ASP A 22 10.47 0.38 -10.68
N LYS A 23 10.35 -0.75 -11.39
CA LYS A 23 9.38 -1.86 -11.25
C LYS A 23 8.05 -1.64 -11.97
N LEU A 24 7.80 -0.48 -12.54
CA LEU A 24 6.63 -0.24 -13.36
C LEU A 24 6.88 -0.72 -14.80
N PRO A 25 5.89 -1.34 -15.46
CA PRO A 25 6.03 -1.64 -16.86
C PRO A 25 5.87 -0.42 -17.76
N ASP A 26 6.72 -0.30 -18.78
CA ASP A 26 6.71 0.79 -19.77
C ASP A 26 5.31 1.13 -20.30
N GLY A 27 4.51 0.10 -20.61
CA GLY A 27 3.16 0.29 -21.18
C GLY A 27 2.13 0.77 -20.16
N TRP A 28 2.32 0.41 -18.89
CA TRP A 28 1.49 0.83 -17.77
C TRP A 28 1.75 2.30 -17.46
N GLU A 29 3.03 2.65 -17.29
CA GLU A 29 3.51 4.02 -17.11
C GLU A 29 3.02 4.97 -18.22
N VAL A 30 3.16 4.57 -19.49
CA VAL A 30 2.64 5.35 -20.63
C VAL A 30 1.15 5.61 -20.51
N THR A 31 0.38 4.60 -20.09
CA THR A 31 -1.08 4.70 -20.01
C THR A 31 -1.49 5.73 -18.96
N TYR A 32 -0.94 5.62 -17.75
CA TYR A 32 -1.32 6.48 -16.63
C TYR A 32 -0.68 7.86 -16.69
N SER A 33 0.53 7.98 -17.25
CA SER A 33 1.10 9.28 -17.60
C SER A 33 0.24 10.03 -18.62
N GLU A 34 -0.30 9.34 -19.63
CA GLU A 34 -1.24 9.94 -20.58
C GLU A 34 -2.56 10.35 -19.90
N GLU A 35 -3.09 9.52 -19.00
CA GLU A 35 -4.30 9.82 -18.24
C GLU A 35 -4.14 11.06 -17.35
N SER A 36 -3.07 11.13 -16.56
CA SER A 36 -2.74 12.27 -15.69
C SER A 36 -2.63 13.59 -16.46
N LEU A 37 -1.99 13.56 -17.63
CA LEU A 37 -1.91 14.71 -18.54
C LEU A 37 -3.28 15.10 -19.12
N MET A 38 -4.13 14.14 -19.46
CA MET A 38 -5.48 14.41 -19.98
C MET A 38 -6.41 15.01 -18.91
N LEU A 39 -6.27 14.57 -17.66
CA LEU A 39 -7.01 15.11 -16.52
C LEU A 39 -6.45 16.45 -16.03
N GLY A 40 -5.23 16.80 -16.44
CA GLY A 40 -4.58 18.06 -16.07
C GLY A 40 -4.12 18.10 -14.62
N LEU A 41 -3.79 16.93 -14.05
CA LEU A 41 -3.30 16.80 -12.68
C LEU A 41 -1.85 17.28 -12.57
N VAL A 42 -1.08 17.16 -13.66
CA VAL A 42 0.31 17.62 -13.77
C VAL A 42 0.46 18.73 -14.79
N ASP A 43 1.40 19.66 -14.56
CA ASP A 43 1.76 20.71 -15.52
C ASP A 43 2.88 20.24 -16.45
N ASN A 44 2.57 20.19 -17.74
CA ASN A 44 3.51 19.78 -18.78
C ASN A 44 4.77 20.66 -18.84
N ASN A 45 4.72 21.94 -18.44
CA ASN A 45 5.92 22.78 -18.42
C ASN A 45 6.87 22.42 -17.27
N THR A 46 6.33 21.97 -16.14
CA THR A 46 7.13 21.55 -14.99
C THR A 46 7.83 20.23 -15.29
N LEU A 47 7.09 19.25 -15.82
CA LEU A 47 7.66 17.95 -16.21
C LEU A 47 8.71 18.10 -17.32
N ASP A 48 8.45 18.88 -18.37
CA ASP A 48 9.41 19.12 -19.46
C ASP A 48 10.68 19.84 -18.97
N ALA A 49 10.57 20.69 -17.94
CA ALA A 49 11.72 21.32 -17.31
C ALA A 49 12.59 20.33 -16.51
N LEU A 50 11.99 19.27 -15.98
CA LEU A 50 12.67 18.15 -15.30
C LEU A 50 13.18 17.11 -16.30
N GLY A 51 12.65 17.11 -17.52
CA GLY A 51 12.99 16.17 -18.60
C GLY A 51 12.08 14.94 -18.65
N ALA A 52 11.06 14.90 -17.80
CA ALA A 52 10.01 13.89 -17.79
C ALA A 52 8.86 14.28 -18.75
N ARG A 53 8.18 13.26 -19.29
CA ARG A 53 7.06 13.40 -20.23
C ARG A 53 5.72 13.03 -19.59
N GLY A 54 5.75 12.66 -18.32
CA GLY A 54 4.63 12.26 -17.46
C GLY A 54 5.12 12.13 -16.01
N PRO A 55 4.22 11.91 -15.04
CA PRO A 55 4.57 11.60 -13.66
C PRO A 55 5.17 10.19 -13.47
N MET A 56 4.96 9.29 -14.43
CA MET A 56 5.56 7.95 -14.48
C MET A 56 6.19 7.80 -15.87
N ASP A 57 7.33 8.45 -16.09
CA ASP A 57 8.01 8.44 -17.38
C ASP A 57 8.89 7.18 -17.49
N PRO A 58 8.63 6.26 -18.45
CA PRO A 58 9.27 4.93 -18.55
C PRO A 58 10.75 4.94 -18.96
N ARG A 59 11.45 6.06 -18.78
CA ARG A 59 12.90 6.16 -18.95
C ARG A 59 13.57 6.84 -17.77
N MET A 60 12.79 7.30 -16.81
CA MET A 60 13.23 8.12 -15.73
C MET A 60 12.65 7.49 -14.46
N PRO A 61 13.48 6.77 -13.69
CA PRO A 61 12.98 6.06 -12.51
C PRO A 61 12.31 6.95 -11.48
N ASP A 62 12.60 8.26 -11.49
CA ASP A 62 12.12 9.29 -10.58
C ASP A 62 11.84 10.53 -11.46
N SER A 63 10.61 10.63 -11.96
CA SER A 63 10.15 11.56 -12.97
C SER A 63 10.10 13.00 -12.48
N ASP A 64 9.82 13.19 -11.20
CA ASP A 64 9.69 14.51 -10.59
C ASP A 64 10.96 14.97 -9.83
N LEU A 65 11.93 14.07 -9.68
CA LEU A 65 13.24 14.25 -9.04
C LEU A 65 13.15 14.58 -7.54
N ASP A 66 12.13 14.05 -6.85
CA ASP A 66 11.97 14.23 -5.40
C ASP A 66 12.76 13.20 -4.57
N GLY A 67 13.30 12.16 -5.22
CA GLY A 67 14.10 11.10 -4.63
C GLY A 67 13.33 9.83 -4.27
N ILE A 68 12.06 9.74 -4.66
CA ILE A 68 11.23 8.53 -4.66
C ILE A 68 11.12 8.05 -6.11
N ASP A 69 11.34 6.76 -6.35
CA ASP A 69 11.16 6.23 -7.71
C ASP A 69 9.65 6.19 -8.03
N ASP A 70 9.23 6.38 -9.28
CA ASP A 70 7.81 6.48 -9.69
C ASP A 70 7.00 5.26 -9.23
N GLY A 71 7.56 4.05 -9.30
CA GLY A 71 6.94 2.85 -8.74
C GLY A 71 6.73 2.83 -7.22
N GLN A 72 7.44 3.67 -6.46
CA GLN A 72 7.30 3.83 -5.00
C GLN A 72 6.48 5.07 -4.60
N GLU A 73 6.04 5.88 -5.55
CA GLU A 73 5.15 7.00 -5.28
C GLU A 73 3.70 6.51 -5.07
N ASP A 74 2.94 7.26 -4.29
CA ASP A 74 1.48 7.17 -4.18
C ASP A 74 0.91 8.44 -4.84
N PHE A 75 0.65 8.34 -6.16
CA PHE A 75 0.41 9.53 -6.99
C PHE A 75 -0.97 10.17 -6.72
N ASP A 76 -1.99 9.37 -6.38
CA ASP A 76 -3.35 9.86 -6.11
C ASP A 76 -3.68 9.98 -4.61
N GLY A 77 -2.82 9.45 -3.74
CA GLY A 77 -2.87 9.65 -2.29
C GLY A 77 -3.98 8.88 -1.62
N ASP A 78 -4.26 7.66 -2.08
CA ASP A 78 -5.39 6.82 -1.67
C ASP A 78 -5.03 5.76 -0.61
N GLY A 79 -3.77 5.78 -0.13
CA GLY A 79 -3.34 4.97 1.00
C GLY A 79 -4.11 5.24 2.30
N LEU A 80 -3.82 4.44 3.33
CA LEU A 80 -4.58 4.49 4.58
C LEU A 80 -4.26 5.73 5.41
N ASN A 81 -5.30 6.30 6.02
CA ASN A 81 -5.12 7.45 6.89
C ASN A 81 -4.29 7.12 8.14
N ARG A 82 -3.07 7.67 8.21
CA ARG A 82 -2.14 7.47 9.35
C ARG A 82 -2.75 7.76 10.71
N THR A 83 -3.59 8.80 10.84
CA THR A 83 -4.20 9.13 12.13
C THR A 83 -5.15 8.01 12.58
N ASN A 84 -5.88 7.39 11.66
CA ASN A 84 -6.73 6.25 11.96
C ASN A 84 -5.90 5.02 12.34
N LEU A 85 -4.79 4.77 11.64
CA LEU A 85 -3.85 3.69 12.00
C LEU A 85 -3.27 3.90 13.41
N MET A 86 -2.85 5.12 13.75
CA MET A 86 -2.35 5.45 15.09
C MET A 86 -3.41 5.23 16.17
N ASN A 87 -4.64 5.67 15.94
CA ASN A 87 -5.73 5.45 16.89
C ASN A 87 -6.07 3.97 17.07
N ARG A 88 -5.78 3.14 16.06
CA ARG A 88 -6.02 1.70 16.06
C ARG A 88 -4.91 0.92 16.77
N TYR A 89 -3.66 1.09 16.34
CA TYR A 89 -2.52 0.29 16.80
C TYR A 89 -1.73 0.94 17.92
N CYS A 90 -1.90 2.24 18.13
CA CYS A 90 -1.20 2.99 19.18
C CYS A 90 -2.09 4.05 19.82
N PRO A 91 -3.28 3.72 20.38
CA PRO A 91 -4.24 4.71 20.89
C PRO A 91 -3.68 5.68 21.93
N GLY A 92 -2.57 5.35 22.60
CA GLY A 92 -1.82 6.23 23.49
C GLY A 92 -0.88 7.25 22.82
N TRP A 93 -0.74 7.27 21.49
CA TRP A 93 0.27 8.04 20.74
C TRP A 93 0.29 9.55 21.07
N ASN A 94 -0.87 10.14 21.38
CA ASN A 94 -1.00 11.56 21.72
C ASN A 94 -1.06 11.85 23.24
N ASN A 95 -0.96 10.82 24.08
CA ASN A 95 -1.07 10.93 25.52
C ASN A 95 0.11 10.19 26.19
N PRO A 96 1.14 10.91 26.69
CA PRO A 96 2.30 10.29 27.33
C PRO A 96 1.99 9.50 28.62
N GLN A 97 0.75 9.54 29.13
CA GLN A 97 0.29 8.74 30.25
C GLN A 97 -0.40 7.44 29.82
N ASN A 98 -0.76 7.30 28.55
CA ASN A 98 -1.30 6.07 27.99
C ASN A 98 -0.19 5.34 27.24
N SER A 99 0.18 4.16 27.72
CA SER A 99 1.21 3.31 27.10
C SER A 99 0.60 2.19 26.25
N GLU A 100 -0.70 2.25 25.93
CA GLU A 100 -1.33 1.31 25.00
C GLU A 100 -0.87 1.64 23.58
N CYS A 101 0.22 0.96 23.20
CA CYS A 101 0.83 1.05 21.89
C CYS A 101 1.36 -0.32 21.49
N HIS A 102 0.65 -0.98 20.58
CA HIS A 102 0.99 -2.29 20.04
C HIS A 102 2.00 -2.18 18.90
N ILE A 103 1.98 -1.07 18.16
CA ILE A 103 2.96 -0.74 17.12
C ILE A 103 3.48 0.68 17.34
N ASP A 104 4.68 0.79 17.90
CA ASP A 104 5.31 2.06 18.27
C ASP A 104 5.89 2.80 17.05
N HIS A 105 5.21 3.88 16.66
CA HIS A 105 5.58 4.75 15.54
C HIS A 105 6.92 5.48 15.72
N MET A 106 7.50 5.49 16.93
CA MET A 106 8.81 6.09 17.22
C MET A 106 9.97 5.13 16.96
N THR A 107 9.68 3.84 16.76
CA THR A 107 10.67 2.85 16.34
C THR A 107 10.79 2.83 14.82
N ASP A 108 11.97 2.49 14.29
CA ASP A 108 12.16 2.37 12.84
C ASP A 108 11.19 1.34 12.21
N ALA A 109 10.86 0.27 12.94
CA ALA A 109 9.94 -0.77 12.47
C ALA A 109 8.49 -0.25 12.43
N GLY A 110 8.02 0.37 13.51
CA GLY A 110 6.67 0.91 13.55
C GLY A 110 6.50 2.10 12.62
N ASN A 111 7.50 2.97 12.48
CA ASN A 111 7.45 4.07 11.52
C ASN A 111 7.23 3.55 10.09
N ARG A 112 7.99 2.54 9.67
CA ARG A 112 7.76 1.85 8.38
C ARG A 112 6.39 1.22 8.27
N PHE A 113 5.86 0.56 9.32
CA PHE A 113 4.49 0.03 9.29
C PHE A 113 3.46 1.10 8.90
N TYR A 114 3.57 2.29 9.46
CA TYR A 114 2.62 3.36 9.14
C TYR A 114 2.90 4.02 7.79
N ASP A 115 4.18 4.17 7.41
CA ASP A 115 4.55 4.73 6.11
C ASP A 115 4.15 3.79 4.95
N ASP A 116 4.36 2.48 5.11
CA ASP A 116 4.00 1.45 4.12
C ASP A 116 2.48 1.34 3.94
N LEU A 117 1.68 1.64 4.98
CA LEU A 117 0.23 1.62 4.89
C LEU A 117 -0.38 2.96 4.46
N GLU A 118 0.32 4.07 4.71
CA GLU A 118 -0.12 5.41 4.31
C GLU A 118 0.13 5.71 2.85
N ASN A 119 1.10 5.03 2.22
CA ASN A 119 1.41 5.16 0.81
C ASN A 119 1.00 3.88 0.09
N TYR A 120 -0.10 3.90 -0.67
CA TYR A 120 -0.42 2.82 -1.58
C TYR A 120 0.27 3.09 -2.91
N THR A 121 1.36 2.37 -3.15
CA THR A 121 2.30 2.78 -4.20
C THR A 121 1.80 2.40 -5.60
N ASN A 122 2.20 3.15 -6.62
CA ASN A 122 1.96 2.86 -8.03
C ASN A 122 2.33 1.39 -8.38
N PHE A 123 3.39 0.86 -7.79
CA PHE A 123 3.75 -0.55 -7.97
C PHE A 123 2.76 -1.53 -7.32
N GLU A 124 2.26 -1.24 -6.13
CA GLU A 124 1.23 -2.04 -5.48
C GLU A 124 -0.08 -1.98 -6.28
N GLU A 125 -0.40 -0.84 -6.86
CA GLU A 125 -1.54 -0.71 -7.75
C GLU A 125 -1.40 -1.54 -9.03
N TYR A 126 -0.21 -1.51 -9.65
CA TYR A 126 0.09 -2.40 -10.76
C TYR A 126 -0.09 -3.87 -10.38
N GLN A 127 0.32 -4.26 -9.17
CA GLN A 127 0.18 -5.64 -8.68
C GLN A 127 -1.28 -6.04 -8.43
N ASN A 128 -2.12 -5.10 -7.99
CA ASN A 128 -3.53 -5.34 -7.66
C ASN A 128 -4.50 -5.01 -8.82
N GLY A 129 -4.01 -4.35 -9.87
CA GLY A 129 -4.80 -3.98 -11.04
C GLY A 129 -5.69 -2.76 -10.84
N THR A 130 -5.29 -1.83 -9.96
CA THR A 130 -5.96 -0.55 -9.67
C THR A 130 -5.33 0.59 -10.50
N ASN A 131 -5.74 1.84 -10.27
CA ASN A 131 -5.42 2.99 -11.11
C ASN A 131 -4.66 4.08 -10.34
N PRO A 132 -3.36 4.31 -10.64
CA PRO A 132 -2.52 5.27 -9.91
C PRO A 132 -2.90 6.72 -10.06
N VAL A 133 -3.82 7.03 -10.96
CA VAL A 133 -4.28 8.38 -11.20
C VAL A 133 -5.66 8.61 -10.58
N ASN A 134 -6.33 7.55 -10.15
CA ASN A 134 -7.69 7.58 -9.67
C ASN A 134 -7.91 6.61 -8.52
N ALA A 135 -7.90 7.18 -7.33
CA ALA A 135 -8.06 6.59 -6.01
C ALA A 135 -9.24 5.63 -5.80
N ASP A 136 -10.19 5.51 -6.74
CA ASP A 136 -11.37 4.65 -6.65
C ASP A 136 -11.60 4.05 -8.05
N THR A 137 -10.91 2.95 -8.35
CA THR A 137 -10.83 2.35 -9.69
C THR A 137 -12.19 1.88 -10.19
N ASP A 138 -13.02 1.32 -9.32
CA ASP A 138 -14.29 0.72 -9.70
C ASP A 138 -15.51 1.65 -9.49
N GLY A 139 -15.31 2.79 -8.82
CA GLY A 139 -16.25 3.88 -8.67
C GLY A 139 -17.31 3.62 -7.59
N ASP A 140 -17.00 2.79 -6.59
CA ASP A 140 -17.93 2.39 -5.53
C ASP A 140 -17.84 3.23 -4.24
N ILE A 141 -16.96 4.24 -4.21
CA ILE A 141 -16.68 5.20 -3.13
C ILE A 141 -15.61 4.69 -2.12
N TRP A 142 -15.13 3.46 -2.25
CA TRP A 142 -13.99 2.99 -1.46
C TRP A 142 -12.69 3.28 -2.19
N GLU A 143 -11.69 3.77 -1.45
CA GLU A 143 -10.37 4.04 -2.01
C GLU A 143 -9.62 2.73 -2.23
N ASP A 144 -8.90 2.57 -3.34
CA ASP A 144 -8.30 1.30 -3.78
C ASP A 144 -7.33 0.75 -2.71
N GLY A 145 -6.47 1.60 -2.15
CA GLY A 145 -5.58 1.23 -1.04
C GLY A 145 -6.34 0.70 0.18
N SER A 146 -7.49 1.28 0.50
CA SER A 146 -8.37 0.77 1.56
C SER A 146 -9.06 -0.53 1.17
N GLU A 147 -9.53 -0.67 -0.07
CA GLU A 147 -10.16 -1.90 -0.54
C GLU A 147 -9.21 -3.08 -0.48
N VAL A 148 -8.02 -2.97 -1.08
CA VAL A 148 -7.02 -4.03 -1.09
C VAL A 148 -6.59 -4.41 0.33
N TYR A 149 -6.42 -3.43 1.22
CA TYR A 149 -6.02 -3.72 2.59
C TYR A 149 -7.10 -4.48 3.36
N HIS A 150 -8.38 -4.10 3.22
CA HIS A 150 -9.49 -4.59 4.05
C HIS A 150 -10.25 -5.80 3.49
N GLN A 151 -9.88 -6.28 2.30
CA GLN A 151 -10.44 -7.52 1.75
C GLN A 151 -10.10 -8.73 2.63
N ASP A 152 -10.99 -9.73 2.62
CA ASP A 152 -10.79 -11.04 3.25
C ASP A 152 -10.79 -12.06 2.12
N GLN A 153 -9.61 -12.56 1.76
CA GLN A 153 -9.38 -13.31 0.51
C GLN A 153 -9.71 -14.81 0.64
N ASP A 154 -9.72 -15.33 1.87
CA ASP A 154 -10.00 -16.74 2.16
C ASP A 154 -11.12 -16.98 3.18
N ASP A 155 -11.85 -15.91 3.54
CA ASP A 155 -13.01 -15.88 4.43
C ASP A 155 -12.70 -16.32 5.87
N ASP A 156 -11.49 -16.02 6.38
CA ASP A 156 -11.05 -16.41 7.73
C ASP A 156 -11.22 -15.31 8.80
N SER A 157 -11.79 -14.17 8.39
CA SER A 157 -11.99 -12.96 9.19
C SER A 157 -10.73 -12.16 9.53
N MET A 158 -9.62 -12.39 8.84
CA MET A 158 -8.48 -11.49 8.77
C MET A 158 -8.55 -10.60 7.53
N TRP A 159 -7.70 -9.57 7.50
CA TRP A 159 -7.62 -8.64 6.38
C TRP A 159 -6.37 -8.94 5.57
N ALA A 160 -6.51 -9.07 4.25
CA ALA A 160 -5.46 -9.49 3.35
C ALA A 160 -4.22 -8.59 3.42
N GLY A 161 -4.39 -7.27 3.55
CA GLY A 161 -3.26 -6.35 3.72
C GLY A 161 -2.56 -6.51 5.08
N TRP A 162 -3.31 -6.81 6.13
CA TRP A 162 -2.74 -7.11 7.44
C TRP A 162 -1.98 -8.44 7.42
N GLU A 163 -2.54 -9.46 6.78
CA GLU A 163 -1.91 -10.75 6.59
C GLU A 163 -0.60 -10.62 5.84
N TYR A 164 -0.63 -9.96 4.69
CA TYR A 164 0.55 -9.68 3.88
C TYR A 164 1.65 -8.96 4.67
N TYR A 165 1.29 -7.91 5.42
CA TYR A 165 2.26 -7.15 6.22
C TYR A 165 2.97 -8.02 7.26
N PHE A 166 2.22 -8.88 7.97
CA PHE A 166 2.78 -9.76 9.00
C PHE A 166 3.33 -11.08 8.45
N GLY A 167 3.34 -11.26 7.12
CA GLY A 167 3.88 -12.44 6.45
C GLY A 167 3.02 -13.70 6.62
N PHE A 168 1.72 -13.50 6.74
CA PHE A 168 0.67 -14.51 6.58
C PHE A 168 0.30 -14.64 5.10
N ASP A 169 -0.39 -15.72 4.73
CA ASP A 169 -0.82 -15.96 3.35
C ASP A 169 -2.31 -15.65 3.25
N PRO A 170 -2.73 -14.55 2.59
CA PRO A 170 -4.15 -14.19 2.44
C PRO A 170 -5.04 -15.25 1.78
N PHE A 171 -4.45 -16.33 1.26
CA PHE A 171 -5.15 -17.42 0.62
C PHE A 171 -5.07 -18.75 1.43
N ASP A 172 -4.52 -18.74 2.66
CA ASP A 172 -4.48 -19.89 3.57
C ASP A 172 -5.23 -19.63 4.89
N PRO A 173 -6.52 -20.04 4.99
CA PRO A 173 -7.38 -19.70 6.13
C PRO A 173 -6.99 -20.46 7.42
N ALA A 174 -5.99 -21.34 7.33
CA ALA A 174 -5.46 -22.05 8.47
C ALA A 174 -4.57 -21.16 9.34
N ASP A 175 -3.91 -20.16 8.76
CA ASP A 175 -2.96 -19.33 9.50
C ASP A 175 -3.65 -18.39 10.51
N ALA A 176 -4.91 -18.01 10.30
CA ALA A 176 -5.75 -17.34 11.31
C ALA A 176 -5.76 -18.03 12.67
N ASN A 177 -5.63 -19.36 12.70
CA ASN A 177 -5.72 -20.18 13.90
C ASN A 177 -4.35 -20.52 14.50
N VAL A 178 -3.27 -19.95 13.97
CA VAL A 178 -1.91 -20.08 14.49
C VAL A 178 -1.63 -18.99 15.52
N ASP A 179 -1.02 -19.37 16.63
CA ASP A 179 -0.39 -18.46 17.60
C ASP A 179 1.08 -18.31 17.18
N SER A 180 1.39 -17.20 16.52
CA SER A 180 2.64 -17.03 15.79
C SER A 180 3.82 -16.63 16.69
N ASP A 181 3.56 -15.98 17.82
CA ASP A 181 4.59 -15.52 18.75
C ASP A 181 4.58 -16.23 20.12
N GLY A 182 3.56 -17.05 20.37
CA GLY A 182 3.46 -17.93 21.53
C GLY A 182 2.93 -17.24 22.79
N ASP A 183 2.22 -16.11 22.66
CA ASP A 183 1.61 -15.41 23.79
C ASP A 183 0.25 -16.01 24.23
N GLY A 184 -0.28 -16.96 23.45
CA GLY A 184 -1.54 -17.65 23.69
C GLY A 184 -2.73 -17.11 22.92
N PHE A 185 -2.53 -16.11 22.05
CA PHE A 185 -3.53 -15.56 21.16
C PHE A 185 -3.24 -15.97 19.71
N VAL A 186 -4.28 -16.31 18.96
CA VAL A 186 -4.16 -16.67 17.54
C VAL A 186 -4.23 -15.42 16.67
N ASN A 187 -3.61 -15.46 15.48
CA ASN A 187 -3.51 -14.32 14.56
C ASN A 187 -4.84 -13.61 14.31
N LYS A 188 -5.95 -14.36 14.09
CA LYS A 188 -7.27 -13.74 13.89
C LYS A 188 -7.77 -12.94 15.11
N CYS A 189 -7.37 -13.35 16.31
CA CYS A 189 -7.75 -12.60 17.50
C CYS A 189 -6.95 -11.31 17.61
N GLU A 190 -5.68 -11.35 17.25
CA GLU A 190 -4.80 -10.19 17.25
C GLU A 190 -5.19 -9.18 16.17
N ASN A 191 -5.53 -9.63 14.97
CA ASN A 191 -6.10 -8.78 13.92
C ASN A 191 -7.34 -8.02 14.42
N LYS A 192 -8.27 -8.74 15.09
CA LYS A 192 -9.50 -8.19 15.64
C LYS A 192 -9.26 -7.14 16.74
N TRP A 193 -8.22 -7.31 17.54
CA TRP A 193 -7.92 -6.43 18.68
C TRP A 193 -6.73 -5.50 18.43
N ASN A 194 -6.21 -5.47 17.20
CA ASN A 194 -5.16 -4.56 16.75
C ASN A 194 -3.85 -4.73 17.52
N THR A 195 -3.52 -5.97 17.89
CA THR A 195 -2.24 -6.32 18.53
C THR A 195 -1.23 -6.82 17.51
N HIS A 196 0.01 -7.06 17.93
CA HIS A 196 1.11 -7.35 17.02
C HIS A 196 1.43 -8.85 17.02
N PRO A 197 1.06 -9.62 15.97
CA PRO A 197 1.04 -11.08 15.94
C PRO A 197 2.40 -11.77 15.82
N LYS A 198 3.46 -11.01 16.04
CA LYS A 198 4.85 -11.45 15.98
C LYS A 198 5.64 -10.91 17.18
N ASP A 199 4.96 -10.28 18.15
CA ASP A 199 5.56 -9.73 19.35
C ASP A 199 4.81 -10.27 20.58
N PRO A 200 5.40 -11.22 21.33
CA PRO A 200 4.72 -11.88 22.44
C PRO A 200 4.49 -10.97 23.66
N THR A 201 4.86 -9.69 23.56
CA THR A 201 4.56 -8.66 24.55
C THR A 201 3.36 -7.79 24.18
N SER A 202 2.81 -7.96 22.97
CA SER A 202 1.70 -7.21 22.40
C SER A 202 0.48 -8.11 22.25
N PHE A 203 -0.32 -8.21 23.30
CA PHE A 203 -1.48 -9.10 23.36
C PHE A 203 -2.78 -8.37 23.71
N PRO A 204 -3.94 -8.93 23.34
CA PRO A 204 -5.24 -8.40 23.72
C PRO A 204 -5.41 -8.18 25.23
N SER A 205 -6.09 -7.09 25.59
CA SER A 205 -6.32 -6.68 26.97
C SER A 205 -7.40 -7.51 27.69
N GLN A 206 -7.49 -7.42 29.02
CA GLN A 206 -8.48 -8.18 29.78
C GLN A 206 -9.92 -7.74 29.44
N GLY A 207 -10.66 -8.61 28.74
CA GLY A 207 -12.05 -8.37 28.31
C GLY A 207 -12.24 -8.53 26.81
N GLU A 208 -11.14 -8.60 26.06
CA GLU A 208 -11.11 -8.83 24.63
C GLU A 208 -11.22 -10.33 24.35
N LEU A 209 -12.42 -10.76 23.98
CA LEU A 209 -12.72 -12.17 23.78
C LEU A 209 -12.34 -12.60 22.35
N CYS A 210 -11.49 -13.62 22.29
CA CYS A 210 -11.22 -14.40 21.09
C CYS A 210 -12.26 -15.52 20.98
N ASP A 211 -13.26 -15.35 20.11
CA ASP A 211 -14.14 -16.46 19.78
C ASP A 211 -13.37 -17.43 18.87
N MET A 212 -12.84 -18.50 19.45
CA MET A 212 -12.11 -19.52 18.68
C MET A 212 -13.02 -20.44 17.85
N PHE A 213 -14.36 -20.23 17.84
CA PHE A 213 -15.32 -21.27 17.43
C PHE A 213 -16.59 -20.81 16.67
N ASN A 214 -16.62 -19.63 16.03
CA ASN A 214 -17.75 -19.29 15.16
C ASN A 214 -17.43 -19.56 13.70
#